data_AF-A0A7X6N1B4-F1
#
_entry.id   AF-A0A7X6N1B4-F1
#
_cell.length_a   1.000
_cell.length_b   1.000
_cell.length_c   1.000
_cell.angle_alpha   90.00
_cell.angle_beta   90.00
_cell.angle_gamma   90.00
#
_symmetry.space_group_name_H-M   'P 1'
#
loop_
_entity.id
_entity.type
_entity.pdbx_description
1 polymer ?
#
loop_
_entity_poly.entity_id
_entity_poly.type
_entity_poly.pdbx_seq_one_letter_code
_entity_poly.pdbx_strand_id
1 'polypeptide(L)'
;MKKTVYLSILLGTSVLATLGRVYSTFLAKWKDLSNHLTGDAELDTLMLEVASVTKKQYSFATSHLSKALVITMVATLLISLFYLIRKDKKAIYVYLGYLALTLVKSIYHFIVSDSVAKLYSDQEMRSIVQAEAKFSLASTVILLIVYLIIIFVNNRRGSSLALKSSSGIDL
;
A
#
# COMPACT_ATOMS: atom_id res chain seq x y z
N MET A 1 23.05 9.92 -14.26
CA MET A 1 22.69 10.26 -12.84
C MET A 1 21.20 10.53 -12.62
N LYS A 2 20.49 11.24 -13.51
CA LYS A 2 19.05 11.55 -13.35
C LYS A 2 18.13 10.31 -13.17
N LYS A 3 18.48 9.16 -13.79
CA LYS A 3 17.70 7.91 -13.64
C LYS A 3 17.68 7.35 -12.22
N THR A 4 18.74 7.57 -11.46
CA THR A 4 18.86 7.06 -10.09
C THR A 4 18.03 7.92 -9.13
N VAL A 5 17.99 9.24 -9.35
CA VAL A 5 17.33 10.20 -8.44
C VAL A 5 15.81 9.97 -8.34
N TYR A 6 15.09 9.86 -9.46
CA TYR A 6 13.64 9.67 -9.39
C TYR A 6 13.28 8.32 -8.77
N LEU A 7 14.03 7.26 -9.08
CA LEU A 7 13.77 5.91 -8.57
C LEU A 7 14.09 5.85 -7.07
N SER A 8 15.12 6.56 -6.60
CA SER A 8 15.40 6.73 -5.17
C SER A 8 14.24 7.38 -4.41
N ILE A 9 13.62 8.42 -4.96
CA ILE A 9 12.47 9.10 -4.32
C ILE A 9 11.28 8.14 -4.22
N LEU A 10 10.95 7.46 -5.33
CA LEU A 10 9.85 6.48 -5.38
C LEU A 10 10.07 5.29 -4.43
N LEU A 11 11.30 4.79 -4.35
CA LEU A 11 11.67 3.73 -3.40
C LEU A 11 11.61 4.24 -1.96
N GLY A 12 12.07 5.47 -1.70
CA GLY A 12 12.02 6.09 -0.37
C GLY A 12 10.59 6.21 0.17
N THR A 13 9.65 6.74 -0.62
CA THR A 13 8.23 6.80 -0.24
C THR A 13 7.62 5.42 -0.06
N SER A 14 8.03 4.45 -0.88
CA SER A 14 7.60 3.05 -0.79
C SER A 14 8.11 2.34 0.47
N VAL A 15 9.34 2.66 0.93
CA VAL A 15 9.89 2.17 2.20
C VAL A 15 9.04 2.67 3.35
N LEU A 16 8.74 3.97 3.41
CA LEU A 16 7.90 4.55 4.46
C LEU A 16 6.51 3.89 4.51
N ALA A 17 5.86 3.74 3.34
CA ALA A 17 4.57 3.06 3.26
C ALA A 17 4.65 1.58 3.71
N THR A 18 5.73 0.89 3.37
CA THR A 18 5.94 -0.52 3.75
C THR A 18 6.22 -0.67 5.24
N LEU A 19 6.95 0.26 5.86
CA LEU A 19 7.16 0.27 7.31
C LEU A 19 5.83 0.39 8.06
N GLY A 20 4.93 1.27 7.61
CA GLY A 20 3.58 1.37 8.19
C GLY A 20 2.80 0.06 8.09
N ARG A 21 2.93 -0.66 6.96
CA ARG A 21 2.31 -1.99 6.76
C ARG A 21 2.93 -3.06 7.65
N VAL A 22 4.25 -3.04 7.84
CA VAL A 22 4.95 -3.96 8.74
C VAL A 22 4.48 -3.72 10.17
N TYR A 23 4.41 -2.45 10.60
CA TYR A 23 3.91 -2.09 11.91
C TYR A 23 2.48 -2.62 12.12
N SER A 24 1.55 -2.34 11.20
CA SER A 24 0.16 -2.78 11.34
C SER A 24 -0.02 -4.31 11.32
N THR A 25 0.86 -5.04 10.64
CA THR A 25 0.73 -6.49 10.44
C THR A 25 1.44 -7.32 11.51
N PHE A 26 2.57 -6.83 12.05
CA PHE A 26 3.42 -7.58 12.98
C PHE A 26 3.51 -6.97 14.37
N LEU A 27 3.44 -5.65 14.49
CA LEU A 27 3.69 -4.93 15.74
C LEU A 27 2.41 -4.41 16.41
N ALA A 28 1.31 -4.30 15.65
CA ALA A 28 0.02 -3.91 16.20
C ALA A 28 -0.43 -4.91 17.28
N LYS A 29 -0.72 -4.39 18.47
CA LYS A 29 -1.31 -5.15 19.56
C LYS A 29 -2.80 -4.86 19.62
N TRP A 30 -3.60 -5.91 19.81
CA TRP A 30 -5.01 -5.75 20.14
C TRP A 30 -5.14 -5.15 21.55
N LYS A 31 -5.93 -4.08 21.66
CA LYS A 31 -6.38 -3.55 22.95
C LYS A 31 -7.89 -3.78 23.01
N ASP A 32 -8.33 -4.49 24.03
CA ASP A 32 -9.76 -4.79 24.17
C ASP A 32 -10.54 -3.51 24.46
N LEU A 33 -11.57 -3.28 23.66
CA LEU A 33 -12.46 -2.11 23.72
C LEU A 33 -13.75 -2.44 24.48
N SER A 34 -13.99 -3.71 24.84
CA SER A 34 -15.24 -4.17 25.47
C SER A 34 -15.45 -3.69 26.91
N ASN A 35 -14.43 -3.14 27.56
CA ASN A 35 -14.46 -2.83 29.00
C ASN A 35 -14.92 -1.40 29.32
N HIS A 36 -15.44 -0.67 28.33
CA HIS A 36 -15.93 0.70 28.48
C HIS A 36 -17.46 0.75 28.37
N LEU A 37 -18.15 -0.01 29.21
CA LEU A 37 -19.60 0.16 29.37
C LEU A 37 -19.87 1.43 30.17
N THR A 38 -20.72 2.26 29.60
CA THR A 38 -21.09 3.59 30.10
C THR A 38 -22.42 3.57 30.85
N GLY A 39 -23.18 2.48 30.74
CA GLY A 39 -24.51 2.33 31.35
C GLY A 39 -25.64 2.90 30.49
N ASP A 40 -25.32 3.45 29.31
CA ASP A 40 -26.26 3.84 28.28
C ASP A 40 -26.39 2.69 27.26
N ALA A 41 -27.60 2.17 27.09
CA ALA A 41 -27.84 1.01 26.22
C ALA A 41 -27.49 1.26 24.74
N GLU A 42 -27.70 2.48 24.23
CA GLU A 42 -27.41 2.83 22.83
C GLU A 42 -25.91 3.05 22.62
N LEU A 43 -25.25 3.68 23.60
CA LEU A 43 -23.81 3.87 23.54
C LEU A 43 -23.06 2.54 23.71
N ASP A 44 -23.55 1.66 24.59
CA ASP A 44 -22.95 0.37 24.86
C ASP A 44 -23.11 -0.60 23.67
N THR A 45 -24.24 -0.57 22.94
CA THR A 45 -24.37 -1.34 21.70
C THR A 45 -23.42 -0.85 20.60
N LEU A 46 -23.29 0.47 20.43
CA LEU A 46 -22.36 1.05 19.46
C LEU A 46 -20.90 0.70 19.80
N MET A 47 -20.52 0.74 21.08
CA MET A 47 -19.18 0.35 21.53
C MET A 47 -18.89 -1.14 21.27
N LEU A 48 -19.87 -2.01 21.48
CA LEU A 48 -19.75 -3.44 21.18
C LEU A 48 -19.61 -3.70 19.68
N GLU A 49 -20.36 -2.99 18.84
CA GLU A 49 -20.25 -3.07 17.38
C GLU A 49 -18.86 -2.64 16.90
N VAL A 50 -18.39 -1.47 17.34
CA VAL A 50 -17.05 -0.96 17.04
C VAL A 50 -15.98 -1.95 17.50
N ALA A 51 -16.07 -2.46 18.74
CA ALA A 51 -15.14 -3.46 19.24
C ALA A 51 -15.12 -4.73 18.37
N SER A 52 -16.28 -5.21 17.93
CA SER A 52 -16.38 -6.39 17.05
C SER A 52 -15.75 -6.15 15.67
N VAL A 53 -15.94 -4.95 15.12
CA VAL A 53 -15.41 -4.52 13.83
C VAL A 53 -13.90 -4.37 13.91
N THR A 54 -13.39 -3.65 14.90
CA THR A 54 -11.95 -3.45 15.09
C THR A 54 -11.27 -4.79 15.37
N LYS A 55 -11.90 -5.71 16.12
CA LYS A 55 -11.36 -7.06 16.36
C LYS A 55 -11.23 -7.86 15.07
N LYS A 56 -12.24 -7.82 14.20
CA LYS A 56 -12.17 -8.48 12.89
C LYS A 56 -11.11 -7.83 12.01
N GLN A 57 -11.08 -6.51 11.89
CA GLN A 57 -10.04 -5.79 11.14
C GLN A 57 -8.64 -6.16 11.63
N TYR A 58 -8.42 -6.22 12.94
CA TYR A 58 -7.16 -6.64 13.53
C TYR A 58 -6.79 -8.08 13.16
N SER A 59 -7.75 -9.01 13.26
CA SER A 59 -7.53 -10.42 12.90
C SER A 59 -7.15 -10.59 11.42
N PHE A 60 -7.71 -9.78 10.53
CA PHE A 60 -7.37 -9.79 9.12
C PHE A 60 -6.00 -9.15 8.85
N ALA A 61 -5.72 -8.01 9.49
CA ALA A 61 -4.43 -7.32 9.36
C ALA A 61 -3.26 -8.20 9.81
N THR A 62 -3.47 -9.03 10.84
CA THR A 62 -2.46 -9.93 11.43
C THR A 62 -2.54 -11.38 10.92
N SER A 63 -3.42 -11.65 9.94
CA SER A 63 -3.59 -12.97 9.34
C SER A 63 -2.33 -13.48 8.64
N HIS A 64 -2.21 -14.80 8.48
CA HIS A 64 -1.09 -15.42 7.77
C HIS A 64 -0.94 -14.92 6.33
N LEU A 65 -2.06 -14.71 5.62
CA LEU A 65 -2.06 -14.18 4.26
C LEU A 65 -1.55 -12.73 4.22
N SER A 66 -2.02 -11.87 5.13
CA SER A 66 -1.53 -10.49 5.24
C SER A 66 -0.03 -10.45 5.55
N LYS A 67 0.44 -11.30 6.48
CA LYS A 67 1.86 -11.46 6.82
C LYS A 67 2.69 -11.90 5.60
N ALA A 68 2.24 -12.92 4.88
CA ALA A 68 2.92 -13.40 3.67
C ALA A 68 3.02 -12.32 2.59
N LEU A 69 1.94 -11.57 2.36
CA LEU A 69 1.95 -10.44 1.42
C LEU A 69 2.95 -9.36 1.85
N VAL A 70 2.98 -8.97 3.13
CA VAL A 70 3.92 -7.95 3.61
C VAL A 70 5.37 -8.42 3.51
N ILE A 71 5.66 -9.67 3.88
CA ILE A 71 7.01 -10.24 3.73
C ILE A 71 7.45 -10.18 2.27
N THR A 72 6.57 -10.57 1.35
CA THR A 72 6.85 -10.54 -0.10
C THR A 72 7.08 -9.11 -0.61
N MET A 73 6.30 -8.15 -0.13
CA MET A 73 6.49 -6.73 -0.44
C MET A 73 7.83 -6.20 0.08
N VAL A 74 8.20 -6.54 1.32
CA VAL A 74 9.50 -6.15 1.91
C VAL A 74 10.64 -6.75 1.10
N ALA A 75 10.58 -8.05 0.78
CA ALA A 75 11.62 -8.73 0.02
C ALA A 75 11.80 -8.10 -1.37
N THR A 76 10.71 -7.88 -2.11
CA THR A 76 10.77 -7.23 -3.44
C THR A 76 11.32 -5.80 -3.35
N LEU A 77 10.95 -5.04 -2.32
CA LEU A 77 11.48 -3.70 -2.11
C LEU A 77 12.99 -3.69 -1.82
N LEU A 78 13.47 -4.61 -0.98
CA LEU A 78 14.90 -4.78 -0.69
C LEU A 78 15.69 -5.21 -1.93
N ILE A 79 15.15 -6.13 -2.72
CA ILE A 79 15.79 -6.56 -3.99
C ILE A 79 15.86 -5.37 -4.97
N SER A 80 14.82 -4.55 -5.05
CA SER A 80 14.84 -3.35 -5.89
C SER A 80 15.89 -2.33 -5.42
N LEU A 81 15.99 -2.11 -4.10
CA LEU A 81 17.01 -1.24 -3.50
C LEU A 81 18.43 -1.75 -3.80
N PHE A 82 18.66 -3.05 -3.67
CA PHE A 82 19.94 -3.68 -3.99
C PHE A 82 20.35 -3.45 -5.45
N TYR A 83 19.43 -3.67 -6.40
CA TYR A 83 19.70 -3.40 -7.81
C TYR A 83 19.88 -1.92 -8.11
N LEU A 84 19.20 -1.02 -7.39
CA LEU A 84 19.38 0.42 -7.52
C LEU A 84 20.81 0.82 -7.14
N ILE A 85 21.32 0.31 -6.01
CA ILE A 85 22.70 0.59 -5.55
C ILE A 85 23.72 0.09 -6.60
N ARG A 86 23.46 -1.07 -7.20
CA ARG A 86 24.26 -1.62 -8.31
C ARG A 86 24.05 -0.90 -9.65
N LYS A 87 23.16 0.10 -9.71
CA LYS A 87 22.78 0.86 -10.92
C LYS A 87 22.28 -0.05 -12.05
N ASP A 88 21.71 -1.20 -11.72
CA ASP A 88 21.15 -2.16 -12.68
C ASP A 88 19.72 -1.76 -13.08
N LYS A 89 19.39 -1.92 -14.36
CA LYS A 89 18.03 -1.71 -14.90
C LYS A 89 17.01 -2.66 -14.25
N LYS A 90 17.45 -3.81 -13.73
CA LYS A 90 16.62 -4.75 -12.95
C LYS A 90 15.89 -4.09 -11.78
N ALA A 91 16.43 -3.00 -11.22
CA ALA A 91 15.79 -2.26 -10.14
C ALA A 91 14.36 -1.81 -10.49
N ILE A 92 14.15 -1.36 -11.73
CA ILE A 92 12.84 -0.87 -12.21
C ILE A 92 11.86 -2.04 -12.33
N TYR A 93 12.28 -3.16 -12.91
CA TYR A 93 11.40 -4.32 -13.11
C TYR A 93 10.97 -4.93 -11.77
N VAL A 94 11.88 -5.04 -10.81
CA VAL A 94 11.56 -5.50 -9.46
C VAL A 94 10.64 -4.49 -8.75
N TYR A 95 10.87 -3.20 -8.93
CA TYR A 95 10.00 -2.16 -8.36
C TYR A 95 8.57 -2.23 -8.92
N LEU A 96 8.40 -2.50 -10.22
CA LEU A 96 7.09 -2.73 -10.82
C LEU A 96 6.37 -3.93 -10.18
N GLY A 97 7.11 -5.00 -9.88
CA GLY A 97 6.59 -6.13 -9.10
C GLY A 97 6.10 -5.73 -7.71
N TYR A 98 6.85 -4.88 -7.00
CA TYR A 98 6.41 -4.30 -5.73
C TYR A 98 5.13 -3.45 -5.86
N LEU A 99 4.98 -2.67 -6.94
CA LEU A 99 3.75 -1.91 -7.20
C LEU A 99 2.55 -2.82 -7.45
N ALA A 100 2.73 -3.91 -8.21
CA ALA A 100 1.69 -4.90 -8.42
C ALA A 100 1.27 -5.56 -7.09
N LEU A 101 2.22 -5.94 -6.23
CA LEU A 101 1.92 -6.47 -4.89
C LEU A 101 1.18 -5.46 -4.01
N THR A 102 1.53 -4.18 -4.12
CA THR A 102 0.83 -3.09 -3.41
C THR A 102 -0.64 -3.03 -3.81
N LEU A 103 -0.93 -3.16 -5.11
CA LEU A 103 -2.31 -3.20 -5.61
C LEU A 103 -3.06 -4.44 -5.10
N VAL A 104 -2.44 -5.62 -5.18
CA VAL A 104 -3.04 -6.87 -4.67
C VAL A 104 -3.39 -6.75 -3.19
N LYS A 105 -2.49 -6.19 -2.36
CA LYS A 105 -2.76 -5.96 -0.94
C LYS A 105 -3.91 -4.97 -0.72
N SER A 106 -4.00 -3.91 -1.54
CA SER A 106 -5.07 -2.91 -1.44
C SER A 106 -6.43 -3.51 -1.80
N ILE A 107 -6.50 -4.35 -2.85
CA ILE A 107 -7.71 -5.11 -3.20
C ILE A 107 -8.12 -6.04 -2.07
N TYR A 108 -7.16 -6.77 -1.49
CA TYR A 108 -7.43 -7.65 -0.35
C TYR A 108 -8.01 -6.87 0.84
N HIS A 109 -7.43 -5.70 1.16
CA HIS A 109 -7.93 -4.82 2.21
C HIS A 109 -9.35 -4.33 1.91
N PHE A 110 -9.62 -3.91 0.68
CA PHE A 110 -10.95 -3.46 0.25
C PHE A 110 -12.02 -4.54 0.46
N ILE A 111 -11.77 -5.78 0.01
CA ILE A 111 -12.71 -6.90 0.16
C ILE A 111 -13.02 -7.16 1.64
N VAL A 112 -11.99 -7.11 2.49
CA VAL A 112 -12.14 -7.29 3.93
C VAL A 112 -12.93 -6.14 4.56
N SER A 113 -12.58 -4.89 4.28
CA SER A 113 -13.27 -3.72 4.83
C SER A 113 -14.74 -3.69 4.43
N ASP A 114 -15.07 -4.02 3.18
CA ASP A 114 -16.47 -4.12 2.72
C ASP A 114 -17.25 -5.22 3.45
N SER A 115 -16.61 -6.38 3.68
CA SER A 115 -17.20 -7.47 4.46
C SER A 115 -17.42 -7.10 5.92
N VAL A 116 -16.53 -6.33 6.53
CA VAL A 116 -16.63 -5.94 7.94
C VAL A 116 -17.63 -4.80 8.12
N ALA A 117 -17.79 -3.90 7.14
CA ALA A 117 -18.79 -2.83 7.18
C ALA A 117 -20.22 -3.37 7.36
N LYS A 118 -20.51 -4.57 6.83
CA LYS A 118 -21.83 -5.24 6.97
C LYS A 118 -22.19 -5.61 8.41
N LEU A 119 -21.26 -5.50 9.36
CA LEU A 119 -21.50 -5.80 10.77
C LEU A 119 -22.08 -4.61 11.54
N TYR A 120 -21.97 -3.40 11.00
CA TYR A 120 -22.65 -2.24 11.58
C TYR A 120 -24.15 -2.35 11.35
N SER A 121 -24.94 -2.20 12.41
CA SER A 121 -26.40 -2.17 12.31
C SER A 121 -26.87 -0.90 11.61
N ASP A 122 -26.25 0.23 11.96
CA ASP A 122 -26.51 1.54 11.39
C ASP A 122 -26.07 1.63 9.91
N GLN A 123 -27.00 2.14 9.09
CA GLN A 123 -26.79 2.37 7.67
C GLN A 123 -25.80 3.50 7.41
N GLU A 124 -25.79 4.56 8.23
CA GLU A 124 -24.84 5.66 8.06
C GLU A 124 -23.42 5.16 8.32
N MET A 125 -23.18 4.53 9.47
CA MET A 125 -21.87 3.96 9.81
C MET A 125 -21.38 2.94 8.76
N ARG A 126 -22.26 2.05 8.29
CA ARG A 126 -21.95 1.10 7.22
C ARG A 126 -21.52 1.82 5.94
N SER A 127 -22.22 2.86 5.53
CA SER A 127 -21.91 3.61 4.32
C SER A 127 -20.58 4.36 4.41
N ILE A 128 -20.25 4.91 5.60
CA ILE A 128 -18.98 5.61 5.86
C ILE A 128 -17.82 4.63 5.71
N VAL A 129 -17.88 3.46 6.33
CA VAL A 129 -16.80 2.47 6.28
C VAL A 129 -16.62 1.91 4.85
N GLN A 130 -17.71 1.71 4.12
CA GLN A 130 -17.63 1.32 2.70
C GLN A 130 -17.04 2.43 1.83
N ALA A 131 -17.39 3.70 2.08
CA ALA A 131 -16.84 4.84 1.37
C ALA A 131 -15.34 4.98 1.64
N GLU A 132 -14.90 4.83 2.89
CA GLU A 132 -13.49 4.81 3.29
C GLU A 132 -12.72 3.71 2.55
N ALA A 133 -13.27 2.49 2.51
CA ALA A 133 -12.66 1.37 1.82
C ALA A 133 -12.48 1.65 0.32
N LYS A 134 -13.52 2.19 -0.35
CA LYS A 134 -13.47 2.58 -1.76
C LYS A 134 -12.46 3.69 -2.00
N PHE A 135 -12.43 4.70 -1.14
CA PHE A 135 -11.50 5.82 -1.23
C PHE A 135 -10.05 5.36 -1.06
N SER A 136 -9.79 4.48 -0.10
CA SER A 136 -8.46 3.88 0.12
C SER A 136 -7.97 3.11 -1.11
N LEU A 137 -8.83 2.29 -1.72
CA LEU A 137 -8.51 1.59 -2.97
C LEU A 137 -8.25 2.57 -4.11
N ALA A 138 -9.14 3.55 -4.31
CA ALA A 138 -9.01 4.55 -5.36
C ALA A 138 -7.72 5.37 -5.23
N SER A 139 -7.37 5.82 -4.03
CA SER A 139 -6.13 6.54 -3.76
C SER A 139 -4.89 5.70 -4.10
N THR A 140 -4.92 4.40 -3.79
CA THR A 140 -3.85 3.46 -4.15
C THR A 140 -3.68 3.35 -5.66
N VAL A 141 -4.79 3.20 -6.40
CA VAL A 141 -4.78 3.11 -7.86
C VAL A 141 -4.24 4.39 -8.49
N ILE A 142 -4.69 5.55 -8.03
CA ILE A 142 -4.22 6.86 -8.51
C ILE A 142 -2.71 7.00 -8.27
N LEU A 143 -2.23 6.70 -7.05
CA LEU A 143 -0.79 6.74 -6.75
C LEU A 143 0.03 5.78 -7.62
N LEU A 144 -0.50 4.58 -7.88
CA LEU A 144 0.14 3.62 -8.77
C LEU A 144 0.25 4.17 -10.20
N ILE A 145 -0.82 4.77 -10.73
CA ILE A 145 -0.79 5.42 -12.05
C ILE A 145 0.26 6.53 -12.09
N VAL A 146 0.31 7.38 -11.07
CA VAL A 146 1.32 8.45 -10.97
C VAL A 146 2.74 7.87 -10.98
N TYR A 147 2.99 6.81 -10.22
CA TYR A 147 4.31 6.16 -10.17
C TYR A 147 4.69 5.53 -11.52
N LEU A 148 3.73 4.89 -12.20
CA LEU A 148 3.93 4.33 -13.53
C LEU A 148 4.26 5.42 -14.56
N ILE A 149 3.54 6.55 -14.54
CA ILE A 149 3.81 7.70 -15.43
C ILE A 149 5.23 8.21 -15.19
N ILE A 150 5.65 8.40 -13.94
CA ILE A 150 6.99 8.86 -13.59
C ILE A 150 8.05 7.89 -14.15
N ILE A 151 7.88 6.58 -13.96
CA ILE A 151 8.80 5.56 -14.48
C ILE A 151 8.87 5.64 -16.01
N PHE A 152 7.72 5.70 -16.67
CA PHE A 152 7.63 5.66 -18.13
C PHE A 152 8.24 6.90 -18.80
N VAL A 153 7.89 8.09 -18.33
CA VAL A 153 8.43 9.36 -18.85
C VAL A 153 9.94 9.43 -18.68
N ASN A 154 10.46 9.04 -17.52
CA ASN A 154 11.90 9.09 -17.25
C ASN A 154 12.67 8.00 -18.01
N ASN A 155 12.05 6.85 -18.30
CA ASN A 155 12.71 5.82 -19.11
C ASN A 155 12.76 6.21 -20.61
N ARG A 156 11.70 6.82 -21.16
CA ARG A 156 11.65 7.33 -22.55
C ARG A 156 12.61 8.49 -22.82
N ARG A 157 12.74 9.43 -21.87
CA ARG A 157 13.72 10.53 -21.97
C ARG A 157 15.17 10.03 -21.97
N GLY A 158 15.44 8.91 -21.31
CA GLY A 158 16.76 8.27 -21.32
C GLY A 158 17.13 7.67 -22.67
N SER A 159 16.16 7.13 -23.41
CA SER A 159 16.40 6.57 -24.76
C SER A 159 16.54 7.65 -25.84
N SER A 160 15.81 8.77 -25.74
CA SER A 160 15.90 9.85 -26.74
C SER A 160 17.23 10.62 -26.70
N LEU A 161 17.82 10.78 -25.51
CA LEU A 161 19.14 11.41 -25.36
C LEU A 161 20.29 10.52 -25.88
N ALA A 162 20.16 9.20 -25.78
CA ALA A 162 21.15 8.25 -26.32
C ALA A 162 21.17 8.26 -27.86
N LEU A 163 20.01 8.39 -28.50
CA LEU A 163 19.92 8.49 -29.97
C LEU A 163 20.50 9.80 -30.51
N LYS A 164 20.29 10.92 -29.80
CA LYS A 164 20.82 12.23 -30.21
C LYS A 164 22.35 12.35 -30.07
N SER A 165 22.95 11.60 -29.15
CA SER A 165 24.41 11.49 -29.01
C SER A 165 25.05 10.63 -30.11
N SER A 166 24.33 9.65 -30.64
CA SER A 166 24.81 8.77 -31.72
C SER A 166 24.64 9.40 -33.10
N SER A 167 23.78 10.42 -33.25
CA SER A 167 23.63 11.22 -34.47
C SER A 167 24.49 12.48 -34.46
N GLY A 168 25.50 12.54 -33.57
CA GLY A 168 26.56 13.53 -33.65
C GLY A 168 27.36 13.25 -34.92
N ILE A 169 26.90 13.82 -36.03
CA ILE A 169 27.68 13.97 -37.25
C ILE A 169 28.84 14.88 -36.87
N ASP A 170 30.02 14.28 -36.72
CA ASP A 170 31.29 14.99 -36.86
C ASP A 170 31.44 15.36 -38.35
N LEU A 171 31.11 16.59 -38.69
CA LEU A 171 31.55 17.29 -39.91
C LEU A 171 31.93 18.72 -39.52
#